data_AF-A0A8S1W5M1-F1
#
_entry.id   AF-A0A8S1W5M1-F1
#
_cell.length_a   1.000
_cell.length_b   1.000
_cell.length_c   1.000
_cell.angle_alpha   90.00
_cell.angle_beta   90.00
_cell.angle_gamma   90.00
#
_symmetry.space_group_name_H-M   'P 1'
#
loop_
_entity.id
_entity.type
_entity.pdbx_description
1 polymer ?
#
loop_
_entity_poly.entity_id
_entity_poly.type
_entity_poly.pdbx_seq_one_letter_code
_entity_poly.pdbx_strand_id
1 'polypeptide(L)'
;MRKNNKVQPANQVQVVAQGTISPEISQKALTTIPDQYGNQKQIDPRLIAGPLAERGCTDILCLLLFIAGMAILIFISKEAYSKGEPKRLLAMYDPNGVACGFDTNVDYPYLYFAIPFGDYFNRTVCVKDCPLYADENSKPTSLDCQPNILVKSCDQKCDAASALKTLATSNSTAIFKDFVCIFNSSILFDRVCYPDALLALFDNYQQYGSQFAMDVLTGYIEDLTQTKEAIYCSFAVAFLMGIIYLFFTRLLAGVLVWTSIFLFLVGLGFGTYWCHQQDLYYQDIMNDTTGKYTVEQTNKASDNQLTFQYLTYVMYGICAFAVMGLICIFNKIRLAIAPCV
;
A
#
# COMPACT_ATOMS: atom_id res chain seq x y z
N MET A 1 -31.77 53.35 -47.07
CA MET A 1 -33.01 52.55 -46.95
C MET A 1 -32.67 51.14 -46.47
N ARG A 2 -32.97 50.79 -45.23
CA ARG A 2 -33.37 49.42 -44.84
C ARG A 2 -34.11 49.50 -43.51
N LYS A 3 -35.31 48.95 -43.53
CA LYS A 3 -36.40 49.17 -42.58
C LYS A 3 -36.18 48.38 -41.29
N ASN A 4 -36.63 48.97 -40.19
CA ASN A 4 -37.07 48.27 -38.98
C ASN A 4 -38.09 47.18 -39.34
N ASN A 5 -38.05 46.02 -38.67
CA ASN A 5 -39.29 45.41 -38.17
C ASN A 5 -39.08 44.32 -37.11
N LYS A 6 -39.62 44.63 -35.93
CA LYS A 6 -40.40 43.81 -34.99
C LYS A 6 -40.06 42.33 -34.80
N VAL A 7 -39.63 42.06 -33.56
CA VAL A 7 -39.94 40.84 -32.80
C VAL A 7 -41.46 40.72 -32.64
N GLN A 8 -42.04 39.59 -33.04
CA GLN A 8 -43.38 39.12 -32.66
C GLN A 8 -43.43 37.58 -32.66
N PRO A 9 -44.39 36.96 -31.93
CA PRO A 9 -44.10 35.95 -30.92
C PRO A 9 -44.29 34.50 -31.38
N ALA A 10 -43.92 33.59 -30.48
CA ALA A 10 -44.15 32.16 -30.48
C ALA A 10 -45.36 31.72 -31.31
N ASN A 11 -45.14 30.89 -32.33
CA ASN A 11 -46.22 30.22 -33.01
C ASN A 11 -45.88 28.73 -33.18
N GLN A 12 -46.57 27.94 -32.36
CA GLN A 12 -47.17 26.63 -32.65
C GLN A 12 -46.27 25.63 -33.40
N VAL A 13 -45.71 24.71 -32.63
CA VAL A 13 -45.21 23.41 -33.10
C VAL A 13 -46.32 22.73 -33.91
N GLN A 14 -46.17 22.64 -35.23
CA GLN A 14 -47.10 21.88 -36.06
C GLN A 14 -46.86 20.38 -35.86
N VAL A 15 -47.76 19.73 -35.13
CA VAL A 15 -47.85 18.26 -35.06
C VAL A 15 -48.68 17.80 -36.26
N VAL A 16 -48.02 17.27 -37.28
CA VAL A 16 -48.71 16.61 -38.40
C VAL A 16 -49.20 15.24 -37.90
N ALA A 17 -50.51 15.11 -37.67
CA ALA A 17 -51.14 13.84 -37.31
C ALA A 17 -51.82 13.22 -38.53
N GLN A 18 -51.40 12.01 -38.93
CA GLN A 18 -52.12 11.17 -39.88
C GLN A 18 -52.50 9.83 -39.23
N GLY A 19 -53.81 9.58 -39.15
CA GLY A 19 -54.52 8.30 -39.31
C GLY A 19 -54.06 7.01 -38.59
N THR A 20 -54.76 6.68 -37.50
CA THR A 20 -55.17 5.33 -37.00
C THR A 20 -54.26 4.11 -37.20
N ILE A 21 -53.47 3.70 -36.17
CA ILE A 21 -53.12 2.29 -35.83
C ILE A 21 -52.77 2.16 -34.31
N SER A 22 -53.08 0.99 -33.72
CA SER A 22 -52.88 0.43 -32.34
C SER A 22 -51.65 0.83 -31.48
N PRO A 23 -51.64 0.56 -30.15
CA PRO A 23 -50.87 1.25 -29.12
C PRO A 23 -49.43 0.73 -28.95
N GLU A 24 -48.62 0.73 -30.01
CA GLU A 24 -47.19 0.34 -29.94
C GLU A 24 -46.24 1.33 -30.64
N ILE A 25 -46.72 2.51 -31.03
CA ILE A 25 -45.90 3.52 -31.71
C ILE A 25 -46.13 4.89 -31.05
N SER A 26 -45.52 5.10 -29.88
CA SER A 26 -45.51 6.43 -29.23
C SER A 26 -44.11 6.84 -28.78
N GLN A 27 -43.08 6.56 -29.57
CA GLN A 27 -41.70 6.96 -29.22
C GLN A 27 -40.82 7.60 -30.30
N LYS A 28 -41.31 7.98 -31.49
CA LYS A 28 -40.45 8.74 -32.45
C LYS A 28 -41.18 9.89 -33.13
N ALA A 29 -41.64 10.86 -32.36
CA ALA A 29 -41.83 12.21 -32.90
C ALA A 29 -40.47 12.92 -32.84
N LEU A 30 -39.64 12.85 -33.90
CA LEU A 30 -38.41 13.65 -33.96
C LEU A 30 -38.76 15.14 -33.95
N THR A 31 -38.32 15.86 -32.93
CA THR A 31 -38.43 17.31 -32.84
C THR A 31 -37.47 17.96 -33.80
N THR A 32 -37.95 18.90 -34.60
CA THR A 32 -37.13 19.66 -35.55
C THR A 32 -36.72 20.98 -34.91
N ILE A 33 -35.42 21.23 -34.81
CA ILE A 33 -34.87 22.47 -34.24
C ILE A 33 -34.07 23.18 -35.35
N PRO A 34 -34.24 24.50 -35.54
CA PRO A 34 -33.41 25.25 -36.48
C PRO A 34 -31.94 25.25 -36.01
N ASP A 35 -31.03 24.86 -36.89
CA ASP A 35 -29.60 24.96 -36.65
C ASP A 35 -29.10 26.41 -36.83
N GLN A 36 -27.82 26.66 -36.50
CA GLN A 36 -27.20 27.98 -36.59
C GLN A 36 -27.13 28.56 -38.02
N TYR A 37 -27.47 27.76 -39.05
CA TYR A 37 -27.56 28.16 -40.45
C TYR A 37 -29.01 28.22 -40.96
N GLY A 38 -30.00 28.06 -40.08
CA GLY A 38 -31.43 28.09 -40.40
C GLY A 38 -32.00 26.80 -41.00
N ASN A 39 -31.21 25.73 -41.08
CA ASN A 39 -31.70 24.44 -41.56
C ASN A 39 -32.39 23.66 -40.43
N GLN A 40 -33.47 22.98 -40.80
CA GLN A 40 -34.26 22.19 -39.88
C GLN A 40 -33.59 20.84 -39.64
N LYS A 41 -33.00 20.64 -38.45
CA LYS A 41 -32.36 19.37 -38.08
C LYS A 41 -33.31 18.56 -37.20
N GLN A 42 -33.56 17.32 -37.59
CA GLN A 42 -34.33 16.38 -36.77
C GLN A 42 -33.46 15.87 -35.62
N ILE A 43 -33.91 16.10 -34.40
CA ILE A 43 -33.23 15.71 -33.16
C ILE A 43 -34.22 14.83 -32.39
N ASP A 44 -33.74 13.68 -31.92
CA ASP A 44 -34.53 12.81 -31.05
C ASP A 44 -34.91 13.60 -29.78
N PRO A 45 -36.18 13.61 -29.35
CA PRO A 45 -36.62 14.41 -28.21
C PRO A 45 -35.82 14.17 -26.92
N ARG A 46 -35.25 12.97 -26.78
CA ARG A 46 -34.38 12.56 -25.67
C ARG A 46 -33.06 13.35 -25.60
N LEU A 47 -32.58 13.86 -26.73
CA LEU A 47 -31.34 14.62 -26.83
C LEU A 47 -31.52 16.13 -26.59
N ILE A 48 -32.77 16.63 -26.52
CA ILE A 48 -33.06 18.06 -26.30
C ILE A 48 -32.61 18.52 -24.91
N ALA A 49 -32.77 17.67 -23.89
CA ALA A 49 -32.33 17.94 -22.52
C ALA A 49 -30.82 17.66 -22.30
N GLY A 50 -30.06 17.46 -23.40
CA GLY A 50 -28.63 17.17 -23.37
C GLY A 50 -28.31 15.68 -23.12
N PRO A 51 -27.05 15.26 -23.33
CA PRO A 51 -26.58 13.87 -23.22
C PRO A 51 -26.58 13.30 -21.78
N LEU A 52 -27.28 13.95 -20.86
CA LEU A 52 -27.30 13.68 -19.42
C LEU A 52 -28.71 13.41 -18.88
N ALA A 53 -29.77 13.65 -19.66
CA ALA A 53 -31.15 13.55 -19.19
C ALA A 53 -31.64 12.11 -18.92
N GLU A 54 -31.04 11.10 -19.57
CA GLU A 54 -31.44 9.69 -19.43
C GLU A 54 -30.28 8.80 -18.96
N ARG A 55 -29.49 9.24 -17.98
CA ARG A 55 -28.54 8.32 -17.32
C ARG A 55 -29.29 7.48 -16.28
N GLY A 56 -29.64 6.26 -16.66
CA GLY A 56 -29.94 5.21 -15.68
C GLY A 56 -28.73 5.01 -14.76
N CYS A 57 -28.98 4.76 -13.47
CA CYS A 57 -27.91 4.57 -12.49
C CYS A 57 -27.19 3.23 -12.79
N THR A 58 -26.14 3.28 -13.61
CA THR A 58 -25.44 2.10 -14.15
C THR A 58 -24.62 1.33 -13.11
N ASP A 59 -24.63 1.75 -11.85
CA ASP A 59 -23.70 1.27 -10.84
C ASP A 59 -24.39 0.65 -9.61
N ILE A 60 -25.71 0.40 -9.65
CA ILE A 60 -26.45 -0.17 -8.50
C ILE A 60 -25.95 -1.59 -8.17
N LEU A 61 -25.75 -2.45 -9.18
CA LEU A 61 -25.28 -3.81 -8.94
C LEU A 61 -23.85 -3.84 -8.40
N CYS A 62 -22.95 -3.02 -8.95
CA CYS A 62 -21.59 -2.87 -8.45
C CYS A 62 -21.57 -2.28 -7.03
N LEU A 63 -22.42 -1.30 -6.73
CA LEU A 63 -22.58 -0.75 -5.38
C LEU A 63 -23.02 -1.83 -4.38
N LEU A 64 -23.98 -2.67 -4.76
CA LEU A 64 -24.42 -3.80 -3.91
C LEU A 64 -23.30 -4.82 -3.68
N LEU A 65 -22.54 -5.16 -4.73
CA LEU A 65 -21.37 -6.05 -4.60
C LEU A 65 -20.28 -5.44 -3.70
N PHE A 66 -20.03 -4.14 -3.82
CA PHE A 66 -19.08 -3.42 -2.98
C PHE A 66 -19.51 -3.41 -1.50
N ILE A 67 -20.78 -3.08 -1.22
CA ILE A 67 -21.32 -3.10 0.14
C ILE A 67 -21.26 -4.51 0.73
N ALA A 68 -21.60 -5.54 -0.06
CA ALA A 68 -21.47 -6.93 0.37
C ALA A 68 -20.03 -7.31 0.71
N GLY A 69 -19.07 -6.93 -0.14
CA GLY A 69 -17.63 -7.13 0.12
C GLY A 69 -17.16 -6.43 1.41
N MET A 70 -17.56 -5.17 1.61
CA MET A 70 -17.28 -4.43 2.83
C MET A 70 -17.87 -5.10 4.08
N ALA A 71 -19.13 -5.57 4.00
CA ALA A 71 -19.77 -6.27 5.11
C ALA A 71 -19.04 -7.58 5.48
N ILE A 72 -18.59 -8.35 4.47
CA ILE A 72 -17.79 -9.56 4.68
C ILE A 72 -16.46 -9.22 5.37
N LEU A 73 -15.76 -8.19 4.89
CA LEU A 73 -14.49 -7.76 5.51
C LEU A 73 -14.69 -7.32 6.96
N ILE A 74 -15.71 -6.50 7.24
CA ILE A 74 -16.03 -6.07 8.61
C ILE A 74 -16.35 -7.28 9.50
N PHE A 75 -17.11 -8.26 8.98
CA PHE A 75 -17.41 -9.49 9.72
C PHE A 75 -16.15 -10.28 10.05
N ILE A 76 -15.28 -10.54 9.06
CA ILE A 76 -14.02 -11.26 9.26
C ILE A 76 -13.12 -10.51 10.25
N SER A 77 -13.00 -9.18 10.11
CA SER A 77 -12.21 -8.35 11.02
C SER A 77 -12.75 -8.40 12.45
N LYS A 78 -14.08 -8.39 12.64
CA LYS A 78 -14.70 -8.52 13.97
C LYS A 78 -14.40 -9.89 14.58
N GLU A 79 -14.56 -10.97 13.82
CA GLU A 79 -14.26 -12.32 14.29
C GLU A 79 -12.78 -12.47 14.65
N ALA A 80 -11.88 -11.97 13.79
CA ALA A 80 -10.44 -11.99 14.03
C ALA A 80 -10.04 -11.17 15.26
N TYR A 81 -10.64 -9.99 15.47
CA TYR A 81 -10.32 -9.13 16.61
C TYR A 81 -10.89 -9.68 17.92
N SER A 82 -12.12 -10.21 17.90
CA SER A 82 -12.77 -10.70 19.12
C SER A 82 -12.20 -12.02 19.64
N LYS A 83 -11.69 -12.88 18.75
CA LYS A 83 -11.12 -14.19 19.10
C LYS A 83 -9.60 -14.24 19.02
N GLY A 84 -8.96 -13.19 18.49
CA GLY A 84 -7.51 -13.17 18.28
C GLY A 84 -6.75 -12.85 19.56
N GLU A 85 -5.80 -13.70 19.92
CA GLU A 85 -4.83 -13.44 20.98
C GLU A 85 -3.45 -13.19 20.36
N PRO A 86 -2.98 -11.93 20.25
CA PRO A 86 -1.74 -11.63 19.54
C PRO A 86 -0.50 -12.23 20.22
N LYS A 87 -0.55 -12.46 21.53
CA LYS A 87 0.56 -13.08 22.28
C LYS A 87 0.83 -14.54 21.86
N ARG A 88 -0.15 -15.24 21.26
CA ARG A 88 0.03 -16.61 20.74
C ARG A 88 0.88 -16.67 19.47
N LEU A 89 1.06 -15.54 18.76
CA LEU A 89 1.95 -15.46 17.58
C LEU A 89 3.42 -15.53 17.97
N LEU A 90 3.74 -15.14 19.21
CA LEU A 90 5.08 -15.14 19.77
C LEU A 90 5.33 -16.34 20.69
N ALA A 91 4.30 -17.17 20.87
CA ALA A 91 4.43 -18.39 21.64
C ALA A 91 5.30 -19.40 20.88
N MET A 92 6.18 -20.06 21.61
CA MET A 92 6.92 -21.18 21.11
C MET A 92 6.07 -22.45 21.26
N TYR A 93 6.07 -23.29 20.23
CA TYR A 93 5.24 -24.49 20.19
C TYR A 93 6.08 -25.73 20.50
N ASP A 94 5.53 -26.59 21.34
CA ASP A 94 6.07 -27.93 21.55
C ASP A 94 5.82 -28.81 20.31
N PRO A 95 6.41 -30.02 20.24
CA PRO A 95 6.17 -30.96 19.15
C PRO A 95 4.72 -31.46 19.03
N ASN A 96 3.88 -31.28 20.04
CA ASN A 96 2.43 -31.57 19.95
C ASN A 96 1.66 -30.43 19.28
N GLY A 97 2.29 -29.28 19.01
CA GLY A 97 1.62 -28.07 18.55
C GLY A 97 0.91 -27.30 19.66
N VAL A 98 1.27 -27.52 20.92
CA VAL A 98 0.78 -26.77 22.08
C VAL A 98 1.75 -25.64 22.40
N ALA A 99 1.21 -24.43 22.57
CA ALA A 99 1.99 -23.24 22.88
C ALA A 99 2.46 -23.25 24.36
N CYS A 100 3.76 -23.04 24.60
CA CYS A 100 4.30 -22.86 25.95
C CYS A 100 3.77 -21.55 26.57
N GLY A 101 3.27 -21.61 27.81
CA GLY A 101 2.65 -20.48 28.51
C GLY A 101 1.18 -20.22 28.17
N PHE A 102 0.54 -21.11 27.41
CA PHE A 102 -0.87 -21.00 27.01
C PHE A 102 -1.62 -22.33 27.18
N ASP A 103 -2.95 -22.27 27.15
CA ASP A 103 -3.86 -23.42 27.18
C ASP A 103 -3.58 -24.40 28.34
N THR A 104 -2.97 -25.56 28.07
CA THR A 104 -2.61 -26.58 29.07
C THR A 104 -1.24 -26.35 29.70
N ASN A 105 -0.39 -25.51 29.09
CA ASN A 105 1.00 -25.29 29.46
C ASN A 105 1.19 -23.89 30.08
N VAL A 106 0.17 -23.34 30.73
CA VAL A 106 0.19 -21.98 31.32
C VAL A 106 1.33 -21.81 32.33
N ASP A 107 1.59 -22.85 33.13
CA ASP A 107 2.67 -22.85 34.12
C ASP A 107 4.08 -23.08 33.54
N TYR A 108 4.18 -23.36 32.23
CA TYR A 108 5.41 -23.72 31.52
C TYR A 108 5.67 -22.76 30.35
N PRO A 109 6.15 -21.52 30.60
CA PRO A 109 6.22 -20.46 29.61
C PRO A 109 7.42 -20.51 28.65
N TYR A 110 8.46 -21.28 28.97
CA TYR A 110 9.70 -21.32 28.18
C TYR A 110 9.84 -22.62 27.39
N LEU A 111 10.42 -22.56 26.19
CA LEU A 111 10.75 -23.72 25.37
C LEU A 111 12.21 -24.14 25.61
N TYR A 112 12.42 -25.40 25.96
CA TYR A 112 13.73 -25.99 26.22
C TYR A 112 14.11 -27.04 25.17
N PHE A 113 15.35 -27.03 24.71
CA PHE A 113 15.88 -28.06 23.81
C PHE A 113 16.38 -29.26 24.62
N ALA A 114 15.67 -30.39 24.53
CA ALA A 114 16.01 -31.58 25.31
C ALA A 114 17.38 -32.18 24.94
N ILE A 115 17.83 -31.97 23.70
CA ILE A 115 19.13 -32.46 23.19
C ILE A 115 19.79 -31.32 22.38
N PRO A 116 20.87 -30.70 22.88
CA PRO A 116 21.50 -29.55 22.22
C PRO A 116 22.52 -29.98 21.15
N PHE A 117 22.21 -31.00 20.35
CA PHE A 117 23.13 -31.54 19.31
C PHE A 117 22.40 -31.82 18.00
N GLY A 118 22.97 -31.36 16.87
CA GLY A 118 22.67 -31.83 15.51
C GLY A 118 21.17 -31.99 15.16
N ASP A 119 20.83 -33.07 14.48
CA ASP A 119 19.49 -33.36 13.91
C ASP A 119 18.34 -33.51 14.94
N TYR A 120 18.56 -33.19 16.22
CA TYR A 120 17.60 -33.32 17.32
C TYR A 120 16.96 -32.01 17.75
N PHE A 121 17.12 -30.91 17.00
CA PHE A 121 16.49 -29.61 17.30
C PHE A 121 14.96 -29.63 17.32
N ASN A 122 14.33 -30.67 16.76
CA ASN A 122 12.89 -30.88 16.85
C ASN A 122 12.43 -31.42 18.21
N ARG A 123 13.35 -31.85 19.09
CA ARG A 123 13.05 -32.35 20.44
C ARG A 123 13.07 -31.20 21.44
N THR A 124 11.94 -30.51 21.50
CA THR A 124 11.73 -29.40 22.43
C THR A 124 10.65 -29.76 23.44
N VAL A 125 10.66 -29.09 24.59
CA VAL A 125 9.68 -29.29 25.67
C VAL A 125 9.44 -27.99 26.41
N CYS A 126 8.21 -27.75 26.87
CA CYS A 126 7.92 -26.56 27.68
C CYS A 126 8.40 -26.77 29.12
N VAL A 127 9.06 -25.77 29.69
CA VAL A 127 9.62 -25.78 31.04
C VAL A 127 9.17 -24.56 31.82
N LYS A 128 9.20 -24.70 33.15
CA LYS A 128 8.78 -23.64 34.06
C LYS A 128 9.83 -22.54 34.17
N ASP A 129 11.08 -22.95 34.35
CA ASP A 129 12.25 -22.08 34.46
C ASP A 129 13.45 -22.72 33.74
N CYS A 130 14.33 -21.90 33.17
CA CYS A 130 15.56 -22.41 32.55
C CYS A 130 16.56 -22.87 33.63
N PRO A 131 17.13 -24.09 33.51
CA PRO A 131 18.04 -24.61 34.51
C PRO A 131 19.35 -23.81 34.56
N LEU A 132 19.68 -23.32 35.75
CA LEU A 132 20.93 -22.62 36.08
C LEU A 132 21.60 -23.29 37.28
N TYR A 133 22.87 -23.68 37.14
CA TYR A 133 23.62 -24.36 38.21
C TYR A 133 25.10 -23.98 38.15
N ALA A 134 25.76 -23.91 39.31
CA ALA A 134 27.14 -23.43 39.43
C ALA A 134 28.17 -24.50 39.03
N ASP A 135 27.91 -25.76 39.42
CA ASP A 135 28.81 -26.90 39.21
C ASP A 135 28.01 -28.17 38.84
N GLU A 136 28.65 -29.17 38.22
CA GLU A 136 28.03 -30.46 37.88
C GLU A 136 27.40 -31.18 39.09
N ASN A 137 27.91 -30.94 40.30
CA ASN A 137 27.35 -31.51 41.53
C ASN A 137 26.02 -30.84 41.95
N SER A 138 25.77 -29.61 41.49
CA SER A 138 24.54 -28.85 41.75
C SER A 138 23.49 -29.00 40.65
N LYS A 139 23.76 -29.86 39.66
CA LYS A 139 22.89 -30.10 38.53
C LYS A 139 21.61 -30.83 38.97
N PRO A 140 20.41 -30.33 38.59
CA PRO A 140 19.17 -30.97 38.97
C PRO A 140 19.00 -32.31 38.25
N THR A 141 18.46 -33.31 38.94
CA THR A 141 18.23 -34.66 38.38
C THR A 141 16.96 -34.75 37.54
N SER A 142 16.05 -33.78 37.67
CA SER A 142 14.80 -33.69 36.91
C SER A 142 14.45 -32.24 36.61
N LEU A 143 13.90 -32.00 35.42
CA LEU A 143 13.44 -30.68 34.99
C LEU A 143 11.92 -30.55 35.21
N ASP A 144 11.45 -29.42 35.72
CA ASP A 144 10.01 -29.14 35.81
C ASP A 144 9.51 -28.78 34.40
N CYS A 145 9.01 -29.80 33.70
CA CYS A 145 8.64 -29.73 32.29
C CYS A 145 7.36 -30.49 32.00
N GLN A 146 6.68 -30.11 30.90
CA GLN A 146 5.47 -30.78 30.45
C GLN A 146 5.79 -31.82 29.36
N PRO A 147 5.63 -33.13 29.63
CA PRO A 147 5.93 -34.18 28.64
C PRO A 147 5.08 -34.07 27.36
N ASN A 148 5.66 -34.47 26.23
CA ASN A 148 5.02 -34.41 24.91
C ASN A 148 5.21 -35.70 24.07
N ILE A 149 4.91 -35.67 22.77
CA ILE A 149 5.09 -36.82 21.89
C ILE A 149 6.55 -37.27 21.75
N LEU A 150 7.51 -36.35 21.81
CA LEU A 150 8.93 -36.61 21.62
C LEU A 150 9.72 -36.69 22.94
N VAL A 151 9.25 -36.08 24.01
CA VAL A 151 9.89 -36.06 25.34
C VAL A 151 8.91 -36.63 26.35
N LYS A 152 9.07 -37.91 26.73
CA LYS A 152 8.12 -38.62 27.60
C LYS A 152 8.39 -38.44 29.09
N SER A 153 9.63 -38.19 29.50
CA SER A 153 9.95 -37.81 30.88
C SER A 153 11.03 -36.74 30.90
N CYS A 154 10.97 -35.88 31.91
CA CYS A 154 11.84 -34.71 32.09
C CYS A 154 13.09 -35.02 32.94
N ASP A 155 13.37 -36.30 33.17
CA ASP A 155 14.46 -36.74 34.03
C ASP A 155 15.79 -36.66 33.28
N GLN A 156 16.85 -36.25 33.98
CA GLN A 156 18.19 -36.26 33.43
C GLN A 156 18.62 -37.69 33.12
N LYS A 157 18.62 -38.05 31.84
CA LYS A 157 19.09 -39.36 31.35
C LYS A 157 20.37 -39.28 30.54
N CYS A 158 21.00 -38.11 30.57
CA CYS A 158 22.14 -37.79 29.74
C CYS A 158 23.32 -37.30 30.59
N ASP A 159 24.48 -37.88 30.32
CA ASP A 159 25.79 -37.28 30.50
C ASP A 159 26.29 -36.94 29.09
N ALA A 160 26.55 -35.65 28.82
CA ALA A 160 26.79 -35.15 27.48
C ALA A 160 27.99 -35.83 26.79
N ALA A 161 28.98 -36.28 27.57
CA ALA A 161 30.16 -36.99 27.08
C ALA A 161 29.84 -38.43 26.62
N SER A 162 28.92 -39.12 27.30
CA SER A 162 28.51 -40.48 26.97
C SER A 162 27.42 -40.53 25.90
N ALA A 163 26.54 -39.52 25.83
CA ALA A 163 25.56 -39.40 24.76
C ALA A 163 26.21 -39.18 23.37
N LEU A 164 27.23 -38.31 23.29
CA LEU A 164 27.99 -38.07 22.05
C LEU A 164 28.79 -39.31 21.61
N LYS A 165 29.38 -40.03 22.57
CA LYS A 165 30.13 -41.27 22.31
C LYS A 165 29.23 -42.39 21.78
N THR A 166 28.00 -42.48 22.28
CA THR A 166 26.97 -43.42 21.79
C THR A 166 26.40 -43.00 20.42
N LEU A 167 26.31 -41.70 20.14
CA LEU A 167 25.96 -41.15 18.82
C LEU A 167 27.00 -41.54 17.75
N ALA A 168 28.28 -41.46 18.11
CA ALA A 168 29.39 -41.81 17.22
C ALA A 168 29.51 -43.32 16.93
N THR A 169 28.87 -44.17 17.74
CA THR A 169 28.98 -45.64 17.63
C THR A 169 27.69 -46.33 17.21
N SER A 170 26.54 -45.65 17.16
CA SER A 170 25.27 -46.26 16.80
C SER A 170 24.44 -45.43 15.81
N ASN A 171 24.12 -46.02 14.65
CA ASN A 171 23.23 -45.45 13.63
C ASN A 171 21.73 -45.56 14.00
N SER A 172 21.38 -45.72 15.28
CA SER A 172 20.01 -46.02 15.71
C SER A 172 19.33 -44.84 16.40
N THR A 173 18.40 -44.20 15.68
CA THR A 173 17.54 -43.10 16.13
C THR A 173 16.53 -43.49 17.24
N ALA A 174 16.42 -44.79 17.57
CA ALA A 174 15.52 -45.30 18.59
C ALA A 174 16.05 -45.13 20.03
N ILE A 175 17.35 -44.91 20.22
CA ILE A 175 17.96 -44.83 21.55
C ILE A 175 17.56 -43.51 22.24
N PHE A 176 17.48 -42.40 21.50
CA PHE A 176 17.29 -41.07 22.08
C PHE A 176 15.83 -40.64 22.32
N LYS A 177 14.87 -41.59 22.35
CA LYS A 177 13.45 -41.24 22.45
C LYS A 177 13.06 -40.55 23.76
N ASP A 178 13.73 -40.87 24.87
CA ASP A 178 13.39 -40.33 26.19
C ASP A 178 14.58 -39.62 26.86
N PHE A 179 15.58 -39.22 26.08
CA PHE A 179 16.79 -38.57 26.61
C PHE A 179 16.56 -37.06 26.76
N VAL A 180 16.65 -36.58 28.00
CA VAL A 180 16.73 -35.16 28.33
C VAL A 180 18.12 -34.87 28.89
N CYS A 181 18.85 -33.99 28.20
CA CYS A 181 20.10 -33.42 28.65
C CYS A 181 19.82 -32.11 29.37
N ILE A 182 20.03 -32.10 30.68
CA ILE A 182 20.04 -30.86 31.45
C ILE A 182 21.41 -30.20 31.25
N PHE A 183 21.42 -28.93 30.87
CA PHE A 183 22.62 -28.12 30.69
C PHE A 183 22.35 -26.71 31.23
N ASN A 184 23.41 -25.97 31.56
CA ASN A 184 23.27 -24.58 31.99
C ASN A 184 22.74 -23.74 30.82
N SER A 185 21.66 -23.02 31.04
CA SER A 185 20.95 -22.31 29.96
C SER A 185 20.41 -20.96 30.40
N SER A 186 20.59 -19.98 29.53
CA SER A 186 20.05 -18.63 29.66
C SER A 186 18.79 -18.45 28.82
N ILE A 187 17.96 -17.50 29.23
CA ILE A 187 16.74 -17.13 28.50
C ILE A 187 17.15 -16.31 27.27
N LEU A 188 16.74 -16.78 26.10
CA LEU A 188 16.86 -16.09 24.82
C LEU A 188 15.45 -15.76 24.31
N PHE A 189 15.26 -14.51 23.86
CA PHE A 189 13.96 -13.99 23.37
C PHE A 189 12.80 -14.11 24.37
N ASP A 190 13.06 -14.05 25.68
CA ASP A 190 12.08 -14.18 26.78
C ASP A 190 11.22 -15.46 26.76
N ARG A 191 11.52 -16.43 25.89
CA ARG A 191 10.66 -17.60 25.62
C ARG A 191 11.42 -18.89 25.34
N VAL A 192 12.74 -18.85 25.16
CA VAL A 192 13.54 -20.03 24.81
C VAL A 192 14.72 -20.17 25.77
N CYS A 193 14.95 -21.37 26.29
CA CYS A 193 16.16 -21.68 27.05
C CYS A 193 17.26 -22.16 26.09
N TYR A 194 18.38 -21.44 26.06
CA TYR A 194 19.50 -21.71 25.16
C TYR A 194 20.78 -22.07 25.93
N PRO A 195 21.58 -23.06 25.49
CA PRO A 195 22.79 -23.45 26.20
C PRO A 195 23.84 -22.33 26.22
N ASP A 196 24.36 -22.00 27.42
CA ASP A 196 25.34 -20.92 27.62
C ASP A 196 26.65 -21.15 26.85
N ALA A 197 27.08 -22.41 26.76
CA ALA A 197 28.29 -22.79 26.03
C ALA A 197 28.22 -22.45 24.53
N LEU A 198 27.01 -22.45 23.96
CA LEU A 198 26.77 -22.08 22.57
C LEU A 198 26.52 -20.57 22.45
N LEU A 199 25.92 -19.93 23.46
CA LEU A 199 25.72 -18.48 23.53
C LEU A 199 27.06 -17.71 23.45
N ALA A 200 28.12 -18.23 24.08
CA ALA A 200 29.47 -17.66 23.99
C ALA A 200 30.05 -17.65 22.55
N LEU A 201 29.56 -18.53 21.66
CA LEU A 201 29.90 -18.51 20.23
C LEU A 201 29.06 -17.44 19.48
N PHE A 202 27.83 -17.17 19.94
CA PHE A 202 26.96 -16.11 19.41
C PHE A 202 27.34 -14.71 19.89
N ASP A 203 28.10 -14.55 20.97
CA ASP A 203 28.59 -13.25 21.44
C ASP A 203 29.51 -12.56 20.40
N ASN A 204 30.18 -13.32 19.53
CA ASN A 204 30.91 -12.77 18.39
C ASN A 204 30.01 -12.34 17.22
N TYR A 205 28.70 -12.58 17.29
CA TYR A 205 27.68 -12.23 16.31
C TYR A 205 26.59 -11.30 16.91
N GLN A 206 26.89 -10.59 18.01
CA GLN A 206 25.98 -9.61 18.64
C GLN A 206 25.63 -8.39 17.77
N GLN A 207 26.13 -8.30 16.54
CA GLN A 207 25.78 -7.20 15.63
C GLN A 207 24.38 -7.35 15.01
N TYR A 208 23.76 -8.55 15.04
CA TYR A 208 22.45 -8.80 14.43
C TYR A 208 21.36 -9.29 15.40
N GLY A 209 21.70 -9.65 16.63
CA GLY A 209 20.76 -10.19 17.63
C GLY A 209 19.84 -9.15 18.29
N SER A 210 20.24 -7.88 18.33
CA SER A 210 19.44 -6.78 18.88
C SER A 210 18.31 -6.30 17.97
N GLN A 211 18.21 -6.84 16.75
CA GLN A 211 17.14 -6.54 15.78
C GLN A 211 15.97 -7.54 15.85
N PHE A 212 16.17 -8.70 16.50
CA PHE A 212 15.16 -9.77 16.62
C PHE A 212 14.74 -10.02 18.08
N ALA A 213 14.86 -9.03 18.96
CA ALA A 213 14.31 -9.15 20.30
C ALA A 213 12.78 -9.26 20.22
N MET A 214 12.24 -10.43 20.58
CA MET A 214 10.79 -10.62 20.75
C MET A 214 10.23 -9.60 21.74
N ASP A 215 11.05 -9.04 22.62
CA ASP A 215 10.74 -7.99 23.59
C ASP A 215 10.40 -6.64 22.93
N VAL A 216 11.07 -6.33 21.81
CA VAL A 216 10.74 -5.14 20.99
C VAL A 216 9.42 -5.38 20.26
N LEU A 217 9.19 -6.60 19.78
CA LEU A 217 7.96 -6.96 19.08
C LEU A 217 6.74 -7.04 20.02
N THR A 218 6.91 -7.57 21.24
CA THR A 218 5.87 -7.52 22.28
C THR A 218 5.57 -6.08 22.67
N GLY A 219 6.60 -5.23 22.82
CA GLY A 219 6.44 -3.79 23.02
C GLY A 219 5.59 -3.14 21.93
N TYR A 220 5.90 -3.38 20.66
CA TYR A 220 5.09 -2.86 19.55
C TYR A 220 3.64 -3.38 19.55
N ILE A 221 3.41 -4.65 19.88
CA ILE A 221 2.07 -5.22 19.96
C ILE A 221 1.27 -4.58 21.11
N GLU A 222 1.93 -4.32 22.23
CA GLU A 222 1.34 -3.67 23.39
C GLU A 222 1.00 -2.21 23.08
N ASP A 223 1.90 -1.49 22.41
CA ASP A 223 1.69 -0.13 21.92
C ASP A 223 0.49 -0.05 20.94
N LEU A 224 0.38 -1.01 20.01
CA LEU A 224 -0.75 -1.11 19.08
C LEU A 224 -2.07 -1.39 19.80
N THR A 225 -2.03 -2.24 20.83
CA THR A 225 -3.22 -2.59 21.62
C THR A 225 -3.70 -1.39 22.43
N GLN A 226 -2.78 -0.62 22.99
CA GLN A 226 -3.08 0.60 23.74
C GLN A 226 -3.56 1.74 22.83
N THR A 227 -2.97 1.88 21.64
CA THR A 227 -3.22 3.01 20.71
C THR A 227 -4.44 2.77 19.79
N LYS A 228 -5.22 1.71 20.03
CA LYS A 228 -6.38 1.33 19.20
C LYS A 228 -7.35 2.47 18.91
N GLU A 229 -7.62 3.34 19.89
CA GLU A 229 -8.55 4.47 19.73
C GLU A 229 -8.03 5.52 18.74
N ALA A 230 -6.72 5.78 18.74
CA ALA A 230 -6.10 6.71 17.80
C ALA A 230 -6.12 6.15 16.36
N ILE A 231 -5.95 4.83 16.20
CA ILE A 231 -6.04 4.17 14.90
C ILE A 231 -7.46 4.33 14.33
N TYR A 232 -8.51 4.02 15.10
CA TYR A 232 -9.89 4.20 14.63
C TYR A 232 -10.21 5.66 14.29
N CYS A 233 -9.70 6.61 15.07
CA CYS A 233 -9.85 8.03 14.78
C CYS A 233 -9.20 8.41 13.44
N SER A 234 -8.00 7.90 13.16
CA SER A 234 -7.28 8.19 11.90
C SER A 234 -8.01 7.64 10.67
N PHE A 235 -8.57 6.43 10.75
CA PHE A 235 -9.39 5.86 9.67
C PHE A 235 -10.66 6.68 9.43
N ALA A 236 -11.35 7.11 10.50
CA ALA A 236 -12.55 7.93 10.38
C ALA A 236 -12.24 9.28 9.71
N VAL A 237 -11.16 9.95 10.12
CA VAL A 237 -10.73 11.22 9.52
C VAL A 237 -10.36 11.04 8.05
N ALA A 238 -9.62 9.98 7.70
CA ALA A 238 -9.26 9.70 6.31
C ALA A 238 -10.50 9.47 5.43
N PHE A 239 -11.49 8.72 5.94
CA PHE A 239 -12.74 8.47 5.25
C PHE A 239 -13.56 9.75 5.04
N LEU A 240 -13.69 10.59 6.08
CA LEU A 240 -14.37 11.88 5.98
C LEU A 240 -13.66 12.82 5.00
N MET A 241 -12.33 12.88 5.06
CA MET A 241 -11.53 13.68 4.13
C MET A 241 -11.70 13.19 2.69
N GLY A 242 -11.81 11.88 2.47
CA GLY A 242 -12.13 11.29 1.18
C GLY A 242 -13.51 11.72 0.67
N ILE A 243 -14.55 11.67 1.50
CA ILE A 243 -15.90 12.14 1.14
C ILE A 243 -15.88 13.63 0.80
N ILE A 244 -15.20 14.44 1.61
CA ILE A 244 -15.04 15.87 1.39
C ILE A 244 -14.32 16.11 0.04
N TYR A 245 -13.25 15.37 -0.25
CA TYR A 245 -12.54 15.46 -1.53
C TYR A 245 -13.44 15.07 -2.72
N LEU A 246 -14.25 14.02 -2.60
CA LEU A 246 -15.22 13.63 -3.64
C LEU A 246 -16.28 14.71 -3.87
N PHE A 247 -16.71 15.38 -2.80
CA PHE A 247 -17.62 16.52 -2.92
C PHE A 247 -16.95 17.73 -3.60
N PHE A 248 -15.73 18.07 -3.21
CA PHE A 248 -14.96 19.15 -3.81
C PHE A 248 -14.65 18.91 -5.30
N THR A 249 -14.26 17.69 -5.65
CA THR A 249 -14.02 17.32 -7.07
C THR A 249 -15.29 17.42 -7.91
N ARG A 250 -16.47 17.21 -7.32
CA ARG A 250 -17.75 17.44 -8.02
C ARG A 250 -18.08 18.92 -8.21
N LEU A 251 -17.82 19.76 -7.21
CA LEU A 251 -18.14 21.20 -7.27
C LEU A 251 -17.11 22.01 -8.07
N LEU A 252 -15.83 21.64 -7.97
CA LEU A 252 -14.71 22.40 -8.51
C LEU A 252 -14.04 21.69 -9.70
N ALA A 253 -14.67 20.67 -10.30
CA ALA A 253 -14.13 19.95 -11.47
C ALA A 253 -13.60 20.92 -12.54
N GLY A 254 -14.37 21.98 -12.83
CA GLY A 254 -13.94 22.99 -13.79
C GLY A 254 -12.71 23.77 -13.36
N VAL A 255 -12.67 24.25 -12.11
CA VAL A 255 -11.52 24.99 -11.58
C VAL A 255 -10.28 24.11 -11.53
N LEU A 256 -10.41 22.83 -11.14
CA LEU A 256 -9.29 21.88 -11.11
C LEU A 256 -8.70 21.62 -12.49
N VAL A 257 -9.55 21.48 -13.53
CA VAL A 257 -9.05 21.28 -14.90
C VAL A 257 -8.36 22.54 -15.43
N TRP A 258 -8.93 23.73 -15.21
CA TRP A 258 -8.29 24.98 -15.66
C TRP A 258 -6.98 25.27 -14.90
N THR A 259 -6.94 25.03 -13.60
CA THR A 259 -5.73 25.24 -12.79
C THR A 259 -4.62 24.27 -13.16
N SER A 260 -4.91 23.00 -13.46
CA SER A 260 -3.89 22.03 -13.90
C SER A 260 -3.34 22.37 -15.28
N ILE A 261 -4.22 22.77 -16.22
CA ILE A 261 -3.82 23.25 -17.55
C ILE A 261 -2.93 24.50 -17.43
N PHE A 262 -3.34 25.47 -16.60
CA PHE A 262 -2.57 26.69 -16.38
C PHE A 262 -1.20 26.38 -15.79
N LEU A 263 -1.14 25.55 -14.74
CA LEU A 263 0.11 25.17 -14.08
C LEU A 263 1.05 24.41 -15.02
N PHE A 264 0.51 23.54 -15.87
CA PHE A 264 1.27 22.84 -16.90
C PHE A 264 1.89 23.82 -17.92
N LEU A 265 1.12 24.78 -18.42
CA LEU A 265 1.62 25.79 -19.36
C LEU A 265 2.66 26.71 -18.71
N VAL A 266 2.47 27.11 -17.45
CA VAL A 266 3.45 27.88 -16.68
C VAL A 266 4.73 27.08 -16.49
N GLY A 267 4.65 25.79 -16.15
CA GLY A 267 5.81 24.92 -15.99
C GLY A 267 6.61 24.77 -17.28
N LEU A 268 5.92 24.56 -18.41
CA LEU A 268 6.57 24.50 -19.73
C LEU A 268 7.21 25.84 -20.12
N GLY A 269 6.51 26.95 -19.88
CA GLY A 269 7.02 28.30 -20.13
C GLY A 269 8.26 28.60 -19.28
N PHE A 270 8.22 28.27 -18.00
CA PHE A 270 9.35 28.44 -17.08
C PHE A 270 10.55 27.58 -17.50
N GLY A 271 10.33 26.31 -17.85
CA GLY A 271 11.40 25.43 -18.33
C GLY A 271 12.04 25.93 -19.62
N THR A 272 11.23 26.45 -20.54
CA THR A 272 11.71 27.03 -21.81
C THR A 272 12.49 28.32 -21.56
N TYR A 273 12.00 29.21 -20.69
CA TYR A 273 12.70 30.41 -20.27
C TYR A 273 14.06 30.10 -19.66
N TRP A 274 14.12 29.12 -18.74
CA TRP A 274 15.37 28.70 -18.12
C TRP A 274 16.38 28.17 -19.13
N CYS A 275 15.95 27.29 -20.04
CA CYS A 275 16.82 26.75 -21.10
C CYS A 275 17.34 27.86 -22.02
N HIS A 276 16.47 28.82 -22.39
CA HIS A 276 16.86 29.94 -23.24
C HIS A 276 17.86 30.88 -22.56
N GLN A 277 17.67 31.17 -21.26
CA GLN A 277 18.64 31.94 -20.48
C GLN A 277 19.99 31.25 -20.42
N GLN A 278 20.00 29.93 -20.28
CA GLN A 278 21.22 29.15 -20.23
C GLN A 278 21.93 29.09 -21.60
N ASP A 279 21.18 29.02 -22.70
CA ASP A 279 21.72 29.11 -24.06
C ASP A 279 22.41 30.48 -24.32
N LEU A 280 21.74 31.58 -23.97
CA LEU A 280 22.32 32.92 -24.08
C LEU A 280 23.60 33.09 -23.24
N TYR A 281 23.63 32.50 -22.04
CA TYR A 281 24.81 32.50 -21.18
C TYR A 281 26.01 31.79 -21.83
N TYR A 282 25.80 30.61 -22.41
CA TYR A 282 26.88 29.90 -23.11
C TYR A 282 27.31 30.59 -24.40
N GLN A 283 26.38 31.23 -25.10
CA GLN A 283 26.71 32.03 -26.28
C GLN A 283 27.57 33.26 -25.94
N ASP A 284 27.32 33.94 -24.81
CA ASP A 284 28.13 35.07 -24.35
C ASP A 284 29.58 34.65 -24.06
N ILE A 285 29.78 33.50 -23.41
CA ILE A 285 31.12 32.95 -23.13
C ILE A 285 31.85 32.60 -24.44
N MET A 286 31.14 32.03 -25.41
CA MET A 286 31.75 31.60 -26.68
C MET A 286 32.08 32.75 -27.63
N ASN A 287 31.38 33.89 -27.50
CA ASN A 287 31.64 35.10 -28.29
C ASN A 287 32.61 36.08 -27.62
N ASP A 288 33.04 35.81 -26.38
CA ASP A 288 33.97 36.68 -25.66
C ASP A 288 35.38 36.62 -26.28
N THR A 289 35.86 37.78 -26.70
CA THR A 289 37.22 37.98 -27.24
C THR A 289 38.11 38.75 -26.26
N THR A 290 37.58 39.17 -25.10
CA THR A 290 38.27 40.03 -24.13
C THR A 290 39.02 39.25 -23.05
N GLY A 291 38.88 37.92 -23.00
CA GLY A 291 39.53 37.06 -22.01
C GLY A 291 38.92 37.21 -20.61
N LYS A 292 37.63 37.54 -20.54
CA LYS A 292 36.89 37.79 -19.29
C LYS A 292 36.57 36.49 -18.54
N TYR A 293 36.45 35.38 -19.26
CA TYR A 293 36.10 34.05 -18.71
C TYR A 293 37.32 33.12 -18.65
N THR A 294 37.32 32.15 -17.72
CA THR A 294 38.45 31.21 -17.57
C THR A 294 38.44 30.12 -18.65
N VAL A 295 39.61 29.53 -18.94
CA VAL A 295 39.75 28.44 -19.93
C VAL A 295 38.82 27.25 -19.61
N GLU A 296 38.61 26.95 -18.33
CA GLU A 296 37.70 25.90 -17.89
C GLU A 296 36.22 26.25 -18.20
N GLN A 297 35.82 27.51 -18.00
CA GLN A 297 34.48 27.98 -18.32
C GLN A 297 34.22 27.94 -19.84
N THR A 298 35.21 28.31 -20.65
CA THR A 298 35.12 28.26 -22.11
C THR A 298 35.01 26.82 -22.62
N ASN A 299 35.81 25.88 -22.09
CA ASN A 299 35.72 24.47 -22.46
C ASN A 299 34.34 23.89 -22.10
N LYS A 300 33.85 24.18 -20.89
CA LYS A 300 32.51 23.76 -20.47
C LYS A 300 31.40 24.39 -21.30
N ALA A 301 31.56 25.64 -21.74
CA ALA A 301 30.62 26.29 -22.63
C ALA A 301 30.62 25.64 -24.02
N SER A 302 31.80 25.38 -24.59
CA SER A 302 31.96 24.73 -25.90
C SER A 302 31.28 23.37 -25.97
N ASP A 303 31.48 22.54 -24.95
CA ASP A 303 30.90 21.18 -24.91
C ASP A 303 29.37 21.20 -24.79
N ASN A 304 28.82 22.19 -24.07
CA ASN A 304 27.40 22.23 -23.74
C ASN A 304 26.57 23.15 -24.66
N GLN A 305 27.21 24.05 -25.42
CA GLN A 305 26.53 25.07 -26.25
C GLN A 305 25.54 24.43 -27.23
N LEU A 306 25.99 23.47 -28.03
CA LEU A 306 25.15 22.78 -29.01
C LEU A 306 23.96 22.08 -28.33
N THR A 307 24.19 21.41 -27.19
CA THR A 307 23.15 20.72 -26.44
C THR A 307 22.05 21.67 -25.96
N PHE A 308 22.41 22.82 -25.38
CA PHE A 308 21.43 23.79 -24.88
C PHE A 308 20.70 24.54 -26.01
N GLN A 309 21.34 24.74 -27.17
CA GLN A 309 20.68 25.27 -28.37
C GLN A 309 19.57 24.32 -28.86
N TYR A 310 19.89 23.05 -29.08
CA TYR A 310 18.90 22.07 -29.51
C TYR A 310 17.80 21.88 -28.48
N LEU A 311 18.14 21.83 -27.19
CA LEU A 311 17.16 21.71 -26.12
C LEU A 311 16.16 22.88 -26.11
N THR A 312 16.66 24.10 -26.30
CA THR A 312 15.83 25.31 -26.35
C THR A 312 14.87 25.27 -27.54
N TYR A 313 15.33 24.89 -28.74
CA TYR A 313 14.44 24.75 -29.90
C TYR A 313 13.38 23.66 -29.72
N VAL A 314 13.74 22.52 -29.13
CA VAL A 314 12.80 21.44 -28.83
C VAL A 314 11.74 21.92 -27.83
N MET A 315 12.14 22.62 -26.77
CA MET A 315 11.21 23.14 -25.76
C MET A 315 10.26 24.21 -26.31
N TYR A 316 10.73 25.08 -27.21
CA TYR A 316 9.85 25.99 -27.95
C TYR A 316 8.83 25.23 -28.80
N GLY A 317 9.25 24.16 -29.48
CA GLY A 317 8.36 23.29 -30.26
C GLY A 317 7.27 22.65 -29.40
N ILE A 318 7.63 22.09 -28.24
CA ILE A 318 6.69 21.48 -27.29
C ILE A 318 5.71 22.52 -26.73
N CYS A 319 6.19 23.72 -26.35
CA CYS A 319 5.33 24.81 -25.90
C CYS A 319 4.33 25.22 -26.98
N ALA A 320 4.78 25.41 -28.22
CA ALA A 320 3.92 25.78 -29.33
C ALA A 320 2.86 24.70 -29.62
N PHE A 321 3.26 23.42 -29.59
CA PHE A 321 2.34 22.31 -29.76
C PHE A 321 1.32 22.23 -28.62
N ALA A 322 1.73 22.42 -27.36
CA ALA A 322 0.84 22.42 -26.20
C ALA A 322 -0.21 23.54 -26.28
N VAL A 323 0.21 24.76 -26.67
CA VAL A 323 -0.70 25.90 -26.87
C VAL A 323 -1.65 25.65 -28.05
N MET A 324 -1.17 25.08 -29.15
CA MET A 324 -2.01 24.76 -30.30
C MET A 324 -3.04 23.68 -29.97
N GLY A 325 -2.63 22.63 -29.25
CA GLY A 325 -3.53 21.59 -28.74
C GLY A 325 -4.59 22.18 -27.80
N LEU A 326 -4.21 23.11 -26.91
CA LEU A 326 -5.14 23.83 -26.06
C LEU A 326 -6.20 24.57 -26.88
N ILE A 327 -5.80 25.35 -27.88
CA ILE A 327 -6.73 26.14 -28.72
C ILE A 327 -7.72 25.21 -29.45
N CYS A 328 -7.23 24.09 -30.01
CA CYS A 328 -8.05 23.12 -30.72
C CYS A 328 -9.10 22.43 -29.81
N ILE A 329 -8.75 22.19 -28.55
CA ILE A 329 -9.59 21.42 -27.62
C ILE A 329 -10.37 22.37 -26.65
N PHE A 330 -10.07 23.67 -26.64
CA PHE A 330 -10.67 24.68 -25.75
C PHE A 330 -12.21 24.60 -25.71
N ASN A 331 -12.83 24.55 -26.89
CA ASN A 331 -14.29 24.47 -27.00
C ASN A 331 -14.85 23.14 -26.49
N LYS A 332 -14.10 22.04 -26.66
CA LYS A 332 -14.50 20.71 -26.17
C LYS A 332 -14.37 20.62 -24.65
N ILE A 333 -13.29 21.16 -24.08
CA ILE A 333 -13.07 21.23 -22.62
C ILE A 333 -14.17 22.07 -21.97
N ARG A 334 -14.50 23.23 -22.55
CA ARG A 334 -15.59 24.09 -22.04
C ARG A 334 -16.94 23.38 -22.06
N LEU A 335 -17.24 22.59 -23.10
CA LEU A 335 -18.49 21.84 -23.20
C LEU A 335 -18.55 20.66 -22.22
N ALA A 336 -17.41 20.03 -21.94
CA ALA A 336 -17.30 18.90 -21.01
C ALA A 336 -17.37 19.33 -19.52
N ILE A 337 -16.97 20.57 -19.22
CA ILE A 337 -16.93 21.14 -17.86
C ILE A 337 -18.25 21.86 -17.50
N ALA A 338 -19.11 22.16 -18.48
CA ALA A 338 -20.35 22.89 -18.23
C ALA A 338 -21.13 22.20 -17.10
N PRO A 339 -21.33 22.89 -15.95
CA PRO A 339 -22.10 22.31 -14.86
C PRO A 339 -23.50 22.01 -15.40
N CYS A 340 -24.00 20.80 -15.11
CA CYS A 340 -25.41 20.50 -15.30
C CYS A 340 -26.21 21.52 -14.48
N VAL A 341 -26.76 22.52 -15.14
CA VAL A 341 -27.78 23.42 -14.57
C VAL A 341 -29.13 22.81 -14.84
#